data_AF-A0A7S1I553-F1
#
_entry.id   AF-A0A7S1I553-F1
#
_cell.length_a   1.000
_cell.length_b   1.000
_cell.length_c   1.000
_cell.angle_alpha   90.00
_cell.angle_beta   90.00
_cell.angle_gamma   90.00
#
_symmetry.space_group_name_H-M   'P 1'
#
loop_
_entity.id
_entity.type
_entity.pdbx_description
1 polymer ?
#
loop_
_entity_poly.entity_id
_entity_poly.type
_entity_poly.pdbx_seq_one_letter_code
_entity_poly.pdbx_strand_id
1 'polypeptide(L)'
;QGSGLPQGLPNEEWLNHVSSAEAQDISISLVCNASHAANEELTLHQACRDGDSNKVKSLLNGRTPIELCGPSSDGYTPLHVIAAIGDPSASHLEIAQTLVQHVPSDLFTATDDEGNTPLHVACMSGSAEVATLLLPHSPQSVLLLKNTTQGATPLHLAVYGSHVKVVSLLAAALPDEAFGLADDEDHTPLQSAVEIGDVKMIKLLKARSPKRSKAASARADSRKGKEKDKWAIAKAWDEVINLIIRPKRHQYSLTDIGPTKFTLHGKVYIREDVTVVNPRGLKVYGSWFQPINPGGPMACVVTCHGNAGSRCFALDMIRHLLPCDISVFCFDFSGSGLSEGEYVSLGYYEKYDLEAVINHLDSTKKVSRFGLWGRSMGAATAIMYAASNPRVTPCAICADSPFASLYKVMVELVKSRKKWIPEAAVKLAIRQIRKSIKRRAGFDIKQLNTFEYSRRCK
;
A
#
# COMPACT_ATOMS: atom_id res chain seq x y z
N GLN A 1 -12.84 -28.31 -55.28
CA GLN A 1 -12.24 -26.99 -55.59
C GLN A 1 -11.17 -26.73 -54.54
N GLY A 2 -9.94 -26.47 -55.00
CA GLY A 2 -8.72 -26.70 -54.21
C GLY A 2 -8.55 -25.78 -53.00
N SER A 3 -8.37 -26.38 -51.82
CA SER A 3 -7.78 -25.74 -50.64
C SER A 3 -6.26 -25.85 -50.73
N GLY A 4 -5.66 -25.12 -51.66
CA GLY A 4 -4.22 -24.88 -51.64
C GLY A 4 -3.91 -24.03 -50.41
N LEU A 5 -3.27 -24.63 -49.39
CA LEU A 5 -2.60 -23.86 -48.35
C LEU A 5 -1.70 -22.81 -49.04
N PRO A 6 -1.77 -21.52 -48.69
CA PRO A 6 -0.91 -20.51 -49.29
C PRO A 6 0.55 -20.91 -49.03
N GLN A 7 1.27 -21.28 -50.08
CA GLN A 7 2.72 -21.55 -49.98
C GLN A 7 3.42 -20.24 -49.56
N GLY A 8 4.22 -20.29 -48.49
CA GLY A 8 5.06 -19.17 -48.04
C GLY A 8 4.59 -18.37 -46.83
N LEU A 9 3.53 -18.77 -46.11
CA LEU A 9 3.20 -18.15 -44.82
C LEU A 9 4.12 -18.66 -43.69
N PRO A 10 4.51 -17.80 -42.72
CA PRO A 10 5.24 -18.24 -41.54
C PRO A 10 4.49 -19.36 -40.79
N ASN A 11 5.23 -20.41 -40.41
CA ASN A 11 4.73 -21.56 -39.63
C ASN A 11 4.83 -21.27 -38.12
N GLU A 12 4.67 -22.27 -37.26
CA GLU A 12 4.69 -22.08 -35.80
C GLU A 12 6.07 -21.78 -35.19
N GLU A 13 7.15 -21.73 -35.98
CA GLU A 13 8.51 -21.54 -35.46
C GLU A 13 8.71 -20.23 -34.70
N TRP A 14 8.01 -19.16 -35.09
CA TRP A 14 8.09 -17.86 -34.40
C TRP A 14 7.58 -17.90 -32.95
N LEU A 15 6.74 -18.89 -32.59
CA LEU A 15 6.29 -19.10 -31.22
C LEU A 15 7.39 -19.66 -30.31
N ASN A 16 8.44 -20.28 -30.86
CA ASN A 16 9.51 -20.89 -30.07
C ASN A 16 10.54 -19.87 -29.54
N HIS A 17 10.58 -18.65 -30.10
CA HIS A 17 11.56 -17.62 -29.72
C HIS A 17 11.30 -16.96 -28.35
N VAL A 18 10.12 -17.16 -27.74
CA VAL A 18 9.69 -16.39 -26.56
C VAL A 18 9.86 -17.15 -25.23
N SER A 19 10.16 -18.45 -25.29
CA SER A 19 10.36 -19.30 -24.10
C SER A 19 11.52 -18.87 -23.18
N SER A 20 12.45 -18.00 -23.63
CA SER A 20 13.63 -17.61 -22.86
C SER A 20 13.53 -16.25 -22.14
N ALA A 21 12.54 -15.40 -22.45
CA ALA A 21 12.48 -14.03 -21.92
C ALA A 21 11.62 -13.87 -20.65
N GLU A 22 10.62 -14.73 -20.43
CA GLU A 22 9.71 -14.63 -19.27
C GLU A 22 10.13 -15.52 -18.08
N ALA A 23 11.25 -16.24 -18.18
CA ALA A 23 11.81 -17.11 -17.14
C ALA A 23 12.65 -16.35 -16.08
N GLN A 24 12.25 -15.14 -15.70
CA GLN A 24 12.75 -14.49 -14.48
C GLN A 24 11.66 -14.54 -13.40
N ASP A 25 11.51 -15.74 -12.83
CA ASP A 25 10.69 -16.05 -11.67
C ASP A 25 11.12 -15.23 -10.44
N ILE A 26 10.19 -14.43 -9.91
CA ILE A 26 10.15 -14.09 -8.48
C ILE A 26 9.06 -14.96 -7.86
N SER A 27 9.47 -16.10 -7.31
CA SER A 27 8.61 -16.99 -6.52
C SER A 27 8.03 -16.26 -5.31
N ILE A 28 6.71 -16.27 -5.16
CA ILE A 28 6.04 -16.07 -3.87
C ILE A 28 4.93 -17.11 -3.75
N SER A 29 5.25 -18.18 -3.02
CA SER A 29 4.28 -19.18 -2.55
C SER A 29 3.72 -18.78 -1.18
N LEU A 30 2.49 -19.25 -0.87
CA LEU A 30 1.87 -19.40 0.47
C LEU A 30 1.42 -18.07 1.14
N VAL A 31 0.26 -17.84 1.78
CA VAL A 31 -0.73 -18.71 2.49
C VAL A 31 -2.17 -18.13 2.53
N CYS A 32 -3.19 -19.00 2.50
CA CYS A 32 -4.56 -18.74 2.98
C CYS A 32 -4.72 -19.04 4.48
N ASN A 33 -5.21 -18.08 5.28
CA ASN A 33 -6.19 -18.22 6.39
C ASN A 33 -6.16 -16.99 7.31
N ALA A 34 -7.20 -16.15 7.27
CA ALA A 34 -7.46 -15.13 8.30
C ALA A 34 -8.89 -14.60 8.13
N SER A 35 -9.87 -15.33 8.65
CA SER A 35 -11.31 -14.96 8.57
C SER A 35 -11.97 -14.77 9.93
N HIS A 36 -11.22 -14.77 11.04
CA HIS A 36 -11.82 -14.60 12.39
C HIS A 36 -11.26 -13.46 13.25
N ALA A 37 -10.17 -12.76 12.89
CA ALA A 37 -9.56 -11.76 13.77
C ALA A 37 -10.11 -10.31 13.62
N ALA A 38 -10.71 -9.95 12.49
CA ALA A 38 -10.98 -8.54 12.15
C ALA A 38 -12.18 -7.89 12.86
N ASN A 39 -13.08 -8.69 13.46
CA ASN A 39 -14.32 -8.17 14.04
C ASN A 39 -14.19 -7.75 15.52
N GLU A 40 -13.11 -8.13 16.20
CA GLU A 40 -12.98 -7.89 17.64
C GLU A 40 -12.10 -6.66 17.97
N GLU A 41 -11.09 -6.35 17.16
CA GLU A 41 -10.13 -5.24 17.38
C GLU A 41 -10.77 -3.83 17.32
N LEU A 42 -11.93 -3.69 16.65
CA LEU A 42 -12.68 -2.43 16.52
C LEU A 42 -13.46 -2.07 17.81
N THR A 43 -13.61 -3.00 18.76
CA THR A 43 -14.54 -2.85 19.89
C THR A 43 -13.97 -2.11 21.11
N LEU A 44 -12.68 -2.29 21.42
CA LEU A 44 -12.05 -1.65 22.60
C LEU A 44 -11.75 -0.17 22.37
N HIS A 45 -11.28 0.20 21.18
CA HIS A 45 -11.05 1.60 20.79
C HIS A 45 -12.34 2.42 20.90
N GLN A 46 -13.46 1.83 20.47
CA GLN A 46 -14.76 2.47 20.55
C GLN A 46 -15.21 2.62 22.01
N ALA A 47 -15.07 1.60 22.85
CA ALA A 47 -15.39 1.70 24.28
C ALA A 47 -14.56 2.77 25.01
N CYS A 48 -13.29 2.95 24.63
CA CYS A 48 -12.43 4.01 25.16
C CYS A 48 -12.89 5.41 24.71
N ARG A 49 -13.35 5.57 23.47
CA ARG A 49 -13.90 6.85 22.97
C ARG A 49 -15.24 7.21 23.61
N ASP A 50 -16.07 6.20 23.86
CA ASP A 50 -17.41 6.37 24.41
C ASP A 50 -17.41 6.54 25.94
N GLY A 51 -16.26 6.33 26.59
CA GLY A 51 -16.13 6.43 28.05
C GLY A 51 -16.82 5.29 28.80
N ASP A 52 -17.02 4.13 28.16
CA ASP A 52 -17.69 2.96 28.76
C ASP A 52 -16.71 2.10 29.57
N SER A 53 -16.50 2.48 30.84
CA SER A 53 -15.52 1.83 31.73
C SER A 53 -15.88 0.38 32.06
N ASN A 54 -17.16 0.03 32.08
CA ASN A 54 -17.62 -1.34 32.34
C ASN A 54 -17.27 -2.27 31.18
N LYS A 55 -17.50 -1.81 29.94
CA LYS A 55 -17.14 -2.56 28.74
C LYS A 55 -15.63 -2.72 28.60
N VAL A 56 -14.84 -1.68 28.91
CA VAL A 56 -13.37 -1.78 28.94
C VAL A 56 -12.92 -2.86 29.95
N LYS A 57 -13.41 -2.83 31.19
CA LYS A 57 -13.06 -3.83 32.21
C LYS A 57 -13.45 -5.26 31.79
N SER A 58 -14.64 -5.41 31.20
CA SER A 58 -15.11 -6.71 30.70
C SER A 58 -14.24 -7.24 29.56
N LEU A 59 -13.79 -6.37 28.65
CA LEU A 59 -12.93 -6.75 27.53
C LEU A 59 -11.53 -7.16 28.02
N LEU A 60 -11.01 -6.49 29.06
CA LEU A 60 -9.70 -6.80 29.65
C LEU A 60 -9.68 -8.09 30.48
N ASN A 61 -10.81 -8.52 31.07
CA ASN A 61 -10.91 -9.63 32.02
C ASN A 61 -10.94 -11.06 31.42
N GLY A 62 -10.53 -11.28 30.17
CA GLY A 62 -10.60 -12.62 29.58
C GLY A 62 -9.87 -12.86 28.26
N ARG A 63 -8.90 -12.02 27.90
CA ARG A 63 -8.19 -12.12 26.60
C ARG A 63 -6.68 -12.06 26.74
N THR A 64 -5.98 -12.65 25.77
CA THR A 64 -4.52 -12.52 25.69
C THR A 64 -4.14 -11.10 25.24
N PRO A 65 -3.01 -10.52 25.70
CA PRO A 65 -2.63 -9.14 25.38
C PRO A 65 -2.51 -8.81 23.89
N ILE A 66 -2.33 -9.84 23.05
CA ILE A 66 -2.19 -9.76 21.59
C ILE A 66 -3.52 -9.50 20.87
N GLU A 67 -4.66 -9.95 21.43
CA GLU A 67 -5.99 -9.83 20.79
C GLU A 67 -6.72 -8.51 21.14
N LEU A 68 -6.19 -7.74 22.10
CA LEU A 68 -6.83 -6.55 22.65
C LEU A 68 -6.32 -5.23 22.06
N CYS A 69 -5.17 -5.23 21.37
CA CYS A 69 -4.32 -4.04 21.26
C CYS A 69 -3.84 -3.70 19.84
N GLY A 70 -4.48 -4.20 18.79
CA GLY A 70 -4.15 -3.85 17.41
C GLY A 70 -4.37 -2.35 17.12
N PRO A 71 -3.44 -1.62 16.48
CA PRO A 71 -3.62 -0.20 16.18
C PRO A 71 -4.84 0.02 15.28
N SER A 72 -5.63 1.05 15.58
CA SER A 72 -6.73 1.50 14.73
C SER A 72 -6.27 1.91 13.33
N SER A 73 -7.20 2.31 12.45
CA SER A 73 -6.90 2.75 11.08
C SER A 73 -5.81 3.83 10.96
N ASP A 74 -5.64 4.63 12.02
CA ASP A 74 -4.70 5.76 12.12
C ASP A 74 -3.49 5.46 13.03
N GLY A 75 -3.26 4.18 13.37
CA GLY A 75 -2.13 3.77 14.21
C GLY A 75 -2.40 3.86 15.72
N TYR A 76 -3.56 4.38 16.15
CA TYR A 76 -3.84 4.62 17.57
C TYR A 76 -4.02 3.31 18.32
N THR A 77 -3.35 3.17 19.45
CA THR A 77 -3.65 2.18 20.49
C THR A 77 -4.75 2.70 21.43
N PRO A 78 -5.32 1.88 22.33
CA PRO A 78 -6.28 2.36 23.33
C PRO A 78 -5.73 3.51 24.19
N LEU A 79 -4.41 3.50 24.51
CA LEU A 79 -3.76 4.61 25.22
C LEU A 79 -3.72 5.90 24.39
N HIS A 80 -3.51 5.82 23.06
CA HIS A 80 -3.57 7.01 22.19
C HIS A 80 -4.97 7.60 22.14
N VAL A 81 -6.00 6.74 22.10
CA VAL A 81 -7.40 7.18 22.10
C VAL A 81 -7.72 7.99 23.36
N ILE A 82 -7.36 7.47 24.53
CA ILE A 82 -7.59 8.17 25.80
C ILE A 82 -6.72 9.43 25.91
N ALA A 83 -5.48 9.38 25.45
CA ALA A 83 -4.59 10.54 25.41
C ALA A 83 -5.09 11.66 24.49
N ALA A 84 -5.87 11.34 23.46
CA ALA A 84 -6.46 12.32 22.56
C ALA A 84 -7.66 13.09 23.17
N ILE A 85 -8.16 12.64 24.33
CA ILE A 85 -9.27 13.30 25.02
C ILE A 85 -8.72 14.48 25.82
N GLY A 86 -8.88 15.68 25.27
CA GLY A 86 -8.35 16.91 25.88
C GLY A 86 -8.96 17.24 27.25
N ASP A 87 -10.26 16.99 27.45
CA ASP A 87 -10.96 17.18 28.72
C ASP A 87 -11.63 15.85 29.16
N PRO A 88 -10.88 14.97 29.85
CA PRO A 88 -11.37 13.64 30.19
C PRO A 88 -12.41 13.69 31.31
N SER A 89 -13.60 13.14 31.06
CA SER A 89 -14.60 12.91 32.12
C SER A 89 -14.09 11.90 33.17
N ALA A 90 -14.76 11.82 34.31
CA ALA A 90 -14.43 10.85 35.37
C ALA A 90 -14.37 9.40 34.86
N SER A 91 -15.22 9.03 33.90
CA SER A 91 -15.19 7.70 33.29
C SER A 91 -13.98 7.48 32.39
N HIS A 92 -13.53 8.49 31.64
CA HIS A 92 -12.30 8.42 30.84
C HIS A 92 -11.05 8.32 31.71
N LEU A 93 -11.03 9.00 32.86
CA LEU A 93 -9.94 8.87 33.84
C LEU A 93 -9.91 7.48 34.49
N GLU A 94 -11.08 6.91 34.79
CA GLU A 94 -11.20 5.52 35.27
C GLU A 94 -10.67 4.52 34.23
N ILE A 95 -11.00 4.73 32.94
CA ILE A 95 -10.45 3.94 31.84
C ILE A 95 -8.94 4.12 31.73
N ALA A 96 -8.43 5.36 31.81
CA ALA A 96 -6.99 5.63 31.76
C ALA A 96 -6.23 4.88 32.87
N GLN A 97 -6.74 4.93 34.10
CA GLN A 97 -6.16 4.19 35.24
C GLN A 97 -6.21 2.68 35.01
N THR A 98 -7.34 2.17 34.53
CA THR A 98 -7.51 0.74 34.25
C THR A 98 -6.52 0.28 33.17
N LEU A 99 -6.41 1.03 32.07
CA LEU A 99 -5.49 0.70 30.98
C LEU A 99 -4.04 0.74 31.43
N VAL A 100 -3.62 1.81 32.11
CA VAL A 100 -2.22 1.96 32.55
C VAL A 100 -1.76 0.82 33.48
N GLN A 101 -2.68 0.25 34.27
CA GLN A 101 -2.39 -0.87 35.17
C GLN A 101 -2.38 -2.24 34.48
N HIS A 102 -3.16 -2.43 33.42
CA HIS A 102 -3.44 -3.76 32.85
C HIS A 102 -2.89 -3.97 31.43
N VAL A 103 -2.44 -2.92 30.73
CA VAL A 103 -1.88 -3.04 29.38
C VAL A 103 -0.39 -3.37 29.40
N PRO A 104 0.15 -4.04 28.35
CA PRO A 104 1.58 -4.29 28.23
C PRO A 104 2.42 -3.01 28.19
N SER A 105 3.62 -3.06 28.78
CA SER A 105 4.59 -1.94 28.82
C SER A 105 4.96 -1.40 27.43
N ASP A 106 4.91 -2.25 26.39
CA ASP A 106 5.28 -1.85 25.03
C ASP A 106 4.34 -0.78 24.46
N LEU A 107 3.08 -0.71 24.94
CA LEU A 107 2.10 0.27 24.45
C LEU A 107 2.42 1.72 24.85
N PHE A 108 3.22 1.93 25.90
CA PHE A 108 3.69 3.27 26.28
C PHE A 108 4.74 3.82 25.29
N THR A 109 5.38 2.92 24.52
CA THR A 109 6.38 3.25 23.49
C THR A 109 5.84 3.13 22.06
N ALA A 110 4.64 2.55 21.89
CA ALA A 110 3.97 2.47 20.61
C ALA A 110 3.75 3.87 20.03
N THR A 111 3.85 4.00 18.71
CA THR A 111 3.65 5.27 18.00
C THR A 111 2.50 5.18 17.02
N ASP A 112 1.74 6.26 16.92
CA ASP A 112 0.70 6.44 15.91
C ASP A 112 1.28 6.69 14.52
N ASP A 113 0.40 7.03 13.59
CA ASP A 113 0.80 7.25 12.21
C ASP A 113 1.74 8.46 11.99
N GLU A 114 1.80 9.37 12.94
CA GLU A 114 2.63 10.58 12.92
C GLU A 114 3.91 10.41 13.75
N GLY A 115 4.12 9.24 14.34
CA GLY A 115 5.26 8.98 15.22
C GLY A 115 5.05 9.50 16.64
N ASN A 116 3.83 9.89 17.00
CA ASN A 116 3.48 10.33 18.35
C ASN A 116 3.24 9.10 19.22
N THR A 117 3.83 9.05 20.41
CA THR A 117 3.45 8.09 21.45
C THR A 117 2.19 8.55 22.19
N PRO A 118 1.57 7.73 23.08
CA PRO A 118 0.45 8.22 23.88
C PRO A 118 0.78 9.48 24.67
N LEU A 119 2.02 9.62 25.15
CA LEU A 119 2.47 10.83 25.83
C LEU A 119 2.54 12.04 24.89
N HIS A 120 3.01 11.87 23.65
CA HIS A 120 2.98 12.96 22.65
C HIS A 120 1.55 13.44 22.41
N VAL A 121 0.60 12.52 22.25
CA VAL A 121 -0.80 12.84 22.02
C VAL A 121 -1.42 13.54 23.24
N ALA A 122 -1.14 13.09 24.46
CA ALA A 122 -1.60 13.77 25.69
C ALA A 122 -1.03 15.20 25.80
N CYS A 123 0.22 15.39 25.38
CA CYS A 123 0.85 16.70 25.36
C CYS A 123 0.25 17.62 24.30
N MET A 124 -0.09 17.07 23.13
CA MET A 124 -0.75 17.80 22.04
C MET A 124 -2.20 18.17 22.39
N SER A 125 -2.95 17.27 23.02
CA SER A 125 -4.36 17.47 23.40
C SER A 125 -4.54 18.36 24.63
N GLY A 126 -3.49 18.51 25.44
CA GLY A 126 -3.53 19.33 26.67
C GLY A 126 -4.04 18.57 27.90
N SER A 127 -4.19 17.25 27.81
CA SER A 127 -4.75 16.41 28.87
C SER A 127 -3.73 16.16 29.99
N ALA A 128 -3.66 17.09 30.94
CA ALA A 128 -2.69 17.04 32.04
C ALA A 128 -2.90 15.83 32.95
N GLU A 129 -4.15 15.44 33.17
CA GLU A 129 -4.56 14.31 33.99
C GLU A 129 -4.09 12.99 33.36
N VAL A 130 -4.29 12.81 32.04
CA VAL A 130 -3.80 11.61 31.34
C VAL A 130 -2.27 11.62 31.24
N ALA A 131 -1.64 12.78 31.00
CA ALA A 131 -0.18 12.89 31.03
C ALA A 131 0.40 12.51 32.41
N THR A 132 -0.27 12.88 33.51
CA THR A 132 0.11 12.48 34.87
C THR A 132 0.09 10.97 35.04
N LEU A 133 -0.90 10.29 34.47
CA LEU A 133 -1.04 8.82 34.53
C LEU A 133 -0.02 8.10 33.64
N LEU A 134 0.35 8.68 32.49
CA LEU A 134 1.28 8.06 31.54
C LEU A 134 2.76 8.22 31.93
N LEU A 135 3.14 9.33 32.55
CA LEU A 135 4.53 9.65 32.86
C LEU A 135 5.27 8.59 33.69
N PRO A 136 4.71 8.05 34.79
CA PRO A 136 5.41 7.06 35.62
C PRO A 136 5.73 5.75 34.89
N HIS A 137 5.00 5.45 33.82
CA HIS A 137 5.13 4.22 33.03
C HIS A 137 5.87 4.44 31.70
N SER A 138 6.16 5.70 31.34
CA SER A 138 6.84 6.04 30.10
C SER A 138 8.36 5.99 30.30
N PRO A 139 9.11 5.17 29.53
CA PRO A 139 10.55 5.14 29.66
C PRO A 139 11.19 6.45 29.19
N GLN A 140 12.38 6.76 29.69
CA GLN A 140 13.11 7.99 29.37
C GLN A 140 13.29 8.23 27.87
N SER A 141 13.40 7.15 27.08
CA SER A 141 13.49 7.21 25.62
C SER A 141 12.29 7.88 24.98
N VAL A 142 11.08 7.70 25.53
CA VAL A 142 9.84 8.34 25.03
C VAL A 142 9.81 9.83 25.32
N LEU A 143 10.38 10.26 26.45
CA LEU A 143 10.44 11.66 26.85
C LEU A 143 11.31 12.52 25.91
N LEU A 144 12.29 11.89 25.28
CA LEU A 144 13.24 12.51 24.34
C LEU A 144 12.93 12.18 22.87
N LEU A 145 11.97 11.28 22.63
CA LEU A 145 11.61 10.85 21.29
C LEU A 145 11.02 12.02 20.50
N LYS A 146 11.39 12.10 19.22
CA LYS A 146 10.85 13.07 18.28
C LYS A 146 9.82 12.41 17.38
N ASN A 147 8.70 13.09 17.16
CA ASN A 147 7.72 12.64 16.17
C ASN A 147 8.25 12.79 14.74
N THR A 148 7.54 12.20 13.78
CA THR A 148 7.99 12.14 12.38
C THR A 148 7.48 13.29 11.52
N THR A 149 6.51 14.07 12.02
CA THR A 149 5.88 15.16 11.26
C THR A 149 6.70 16.44 11.29
N GLN A 150 7.25 16.80 12.46
CA GLN A 150 7.96 18.06 12.67
C GLN A 150 9.17 17.90 13.60
N GLY A 151 9.61 16.67 13.87
CA GLY A 151 10.74 16.40 14.76
C GLY A 151 10.51 16.84 16.20
N ALA A 152 9.25 17.00 16.61
CA ALA A 152 8.86 17.56 17.90
C ALA A 152 8.87 16.49 19.00
N THR A 153 9.42 16.86 20.15
CA THR A 153 9.31 16.06 21.39
C THR A 153 7.96 16.29 22.08
N PRO A 154 7.57 15.49 23.09
CA PRO A 154 6.34 15.74 23.84
C PRO A 154 6.28 17.16 24.43
N LEU A 155 7.43 17.71 24.85
CA LEU A 155 7.53 19.07 25.35
C LEU A 155 7.22 20.12 24.28
N HIS A 156 7.70 19.93 23.04
CA HIS A 156 7.37 20.83 21.93
C HIS A 156 5.86 20.83 21.65
N LEU A 157 5.22 19.65 21.63
CA LEU A 157 3.77 19.55 21.38
C LEU A 157 2.94 20.26 22.46
N ALA A 158 3.32 20.13 23.73
CA ALA A 158 2.70 20.89 24.82
C ALA A 158 2.89 22.41 24.67
N VAL A 159 4.04 22.82 24.12
CA VAL A 159 4.35 24.23 23.85
C VAL A 159 3.53 24.77 22.68
N TYR A 160 3.46 24.09 21.54
CA TYR A 160 2.65 24.52 20.39
C TYR A 160 1.17 24.65 20.74
N GLY A 161 0.66 23.74 21.58
CA GLY A 161 -0.71 23.79 22.08
C GLY A 161 -0.96 24.84 23.18
N SER A 162 0.07 25.57 23.62
CA SER A 162 0.01 26.52 24.75
C SER A 162 -0.50 25.89 26.06
N HIS A 163 -0.23 24.60 26.28
CA HIS A 163 -0.75 23.81 27.40
C HIS A 163 0.11 23.99 28.66
N VAL A 164 0.03 25.16 29.30
CA VAL A 164 0.90 25.56 30.45
C VAL A 164 0.90 24.54 31.60
N LYS A 165 -0.26 23.91 31.90
CA LYS A 165 -0.38 22.89 32.94
C LYS A 165 0.44 21.64 32.60
N VAL A 166 0.37 21.17 31.36
CA VAL A 166 1.16 20.04 30.86
C VAL A 166 2.65 20.39 30.84
N VAL A 167 3.01 21.60 30.39
CA VAL A 167 4.41 22.06 30.42
C VAL A 167 4.97 22.11 31.84
N SER A 168 4.17 22.53 32.83
CA SER A 168 4.59 22.52 34.24
C SER A 168 4.80 21.11 34.79
N LEU A 169 3.91 20.18 34.43
CA LEU A 169 4.01 18.76 34.78
C LEU A 169 5.23 18.09 34.15
N LEU A 170 5.42 18.30 32.83
CA LEU A 170 6.59 17.83 32.11
C LEU A 170 7.86 18.47 32.66
N ALA A 171 7.83 19.74 33.05
CA ALA A 171 9.01 20.40 33.57
C ALA A 171 9.54 19.69 34.83
N ALA A 172 8.66 19.16 35.68
CA ALA A 172 9.04 18.42 36.88
C ALA A 172 9.60 17.01 36.59
N ALA A 173 9.20 16.38 35.48
CA ALA A 173 9.51 14.98 35.17
C ALA A 173 10.57 14.78 34.08
N LEU A 174 10.76 15.77 33.19
CA LEU A 174 11.70 15.68 32.07
C LEU A 174 13.14 15.91 32.51
N PRO A 175 14.11 15.25 31.86
CA PRO A 175 15.52 15.50 32.09
C PRO A 175 15.94 16.83 31.41
N ASP A 176 17.02 17.46 31.88
CA ASP A 176 17.47 18.77 31.37
C ASP A 176 17.79 18.75 29.86
N GLU A 177 18.19 17.60 29.31
CA GLU A 177 18.45 17.42 27.88
C GLU A 177 17.21 17.71 27.02
N ALA A 178 16.01 17.40 27.52
CA ALA A 178 14.76 17.57 26.77
C ALA A 178 14.49 19.03 26.40
N PHE A 179 14.96 19.98 27.22
CA PHE A 179 14.79 21.42 27.02
C PHE A 179 15.75 22.01 25.98
N GLY A 180 16.80 21.27 25.61
CA GLY A 180 17.81 21.67 24.62
C GLY A 180 17.65 20.98 23.26
N LEU A 181 16.73 20.03 23.13
CA LEU A 181 16.42 19.40 21.85
C LEU A 181 15.69 20.39 20.96
N ALA A 182 16.15 20.55 19.72
CA ALA A 182 15.44 21.36 18.73
C ALA A 182 14.50 20.49 17.89
N ASP A 183 13.40 21.03 17.38
CA ASP A 183 12.53 20.41 16.38
C ASP A 183 13.20 20.37 14.98
N ASP A 184 12.44 20.01 13.94
CA ASP A 184 12.96 19.98 12.56
C ASP A 184 13.20 21.37 11.96
N GLU A 185 12.67 22.44 12.57
CA GLU A 185 12.91 23.84 12.21
C GLU A 185 14.08 24.44 13.00
N ASP A 186 14.84 23.62 13.74
CA ASP A 186 15.92 24.02 14.63
C ASP A 186 15.46 24.93 15.80
N HIS A 187 14.17 24.90 16.16
CA HIS A 187 13.63 25.59 17.34
C HIS A 187 13.63 24.68 18.56
N THR A 188 14.25 25.14 19.65
CA THR A 188 14.06 24.54 20.99
C THR A 188 12.68 24.88 21.56
N PRO A 189 12.18 24.14 22.57
CA PRO A 189 10.88 24.44 23.18
C PRO A 189 10.79 25.89 23.70
N LEU A 190 11.89 26.45 24.19
CA LEU A 190 11.94 27.85 24.61
C LEU A 190 11.82 28.80 23.42
N GLN A 191 12.45 28.51 22.29
CA GLN A 191 12.32 29.34 21.08
C GLN A 191 10.89 29.29 20.53
N SER A 192 10.29 28.11 20.44
CA SER A 192 8.88 27.98 20.04
C SER A 192 7.94 28.73 20.99
N ALA A 193 8.18 28.68 22.31
CA ALA A 193 7.39 29.46 23.28
C ALA A 193 7.55 30.98 23.11
N VAL A 194 8.73 31.45 22.70
CA VAL A 194 8.97 32.87 22.39
C VAL A 194 8.24 33.29 21.12
N GLU A 195 8.21 32.45 20.09
CA GLU A 195 7.48 32.71 18.86
C GLU A 195 5.96 32.78 19.07
N ILE A 196 5.43 31.89 19.93
CA ILE A 196 4.01 31.89 20.33
C ILE A 196 3.68 33.11 21.20
N GLY A 197 4.66 33.66 21.93
CA GLY A 197 4.49 34.84 22.78
C GLY A 197 3.85 34.57 24.15
N ASP A 198 3.76 33.31 24.60
CA ASP A 198 3.21 32.97 25.91
C ASP A 198 4.23 33.26 27.03
N VAL A 199 4.06 34.42 27.67
CA VAL A 199 4.92 34.90 28.76
C VAL A 199 5.01 33.92 29.94
N LYS A 200 3.94 33.18 30.26
CA LYS A 200 3.96 32.21 31.37
C LYS A 200 4.81 31.00 30.98
N MET A 201 4.65 30.52 29.75
CA MET A 201 5.41 29.39 29.21
C MET A 201 6.91 29.72 29.07
N ILE A 202 7.24 30.91 28.57
CA ILE A 202 8.62 31.39 28.46
C ILE A 202 9.30 31.41 29.84
N LYS A 203 8.60 31.88 30.89
CA LYS A 203 9.14 31.88 32.26
C LYS A 203 9.43 30.48 32.78
N LEU A 204 8.54 29.51 32.51
CA LEU A 204 8.71 28.11 32.93
C LEU A 204 9.91 27.45 32.24
N LEU A 205 10.05 27.63 30.93
CA LEU A 205 11.09 26.97 30.13
C LEU A 205 12.48 27.62 30.30
N LYS A 206 12.54 28.94 30.50
CA LYS A 206 13.80 29.67 30.69
C LYS A 206 14.57 29.22 31.93
N ALA A 207 13.89 28.75 32.96
CA ALA A 207 14.52 28.26 34.18
C ALA A 207 15.33 26.97 33.97
N ARG A 208 15.01 26.18 32.94
CA ARG A 208 15.61 24.86 32.65
C ARG A 208 16.36 24.78 31.31
N SER A 209 16.36 25.85 30.51
CA SER A 209 17.06 25.84 29.21
C SER A 209 18.59 25.87 29.35
N PRO A 210 19.35 25.07 28.56
CA PRO A 210 20.81 25.04 28.64
C PRO A 210 21.45 26.38 28.24
N LYS A 211 22.44 26.83 29.02
CA LYS A 211 23.21 28.06 28.74
C LYS A 211 24.09 27.85 27.50
N ARG A 212 23.96 28.76 26.53
CA ARG A 212 24.57 28.76 25.19
C ARG A 212 26.08 28.42 25.22
N SER A 213 26.51 27.31 24.62
CA SER A 213 27.94 26.98 24.40
C SER A 213 28.32 27.03 22.91
N LYS A 214 29.61 27.24 22.62
CA LYS A 214 30.23 27.48 21.29
C LYS A 214 30.20 26.27 20.33
N ALA A 215 29.13 25.48 20.30
CA ALA A 215 28.97 24.29 19.44
C ALA A 215 28.33 24.58 18.07
N ALA A 216 28.15 25.85 17.69
CA ALA A 216 27.46 26.24 16.46
C ALA A 216 28.31 26.04 15.19
N SER A 217 29.65 26.08 15.29
CA SER A 217 30.54 25.99 14.11
C SER A 217 30.80 24.55 13.64
N ALA A 218 30.76 23.56 14.54
CA ALA A 218 30.94 22.15 14.19
C ALA A 218 29.66 21.49 13.62
N ARG A 219 28.50 22.13 13.83
CA ARG A 219 27.20 21.63 13.35
C ARG A 219 26.99 21.82 11.84
N ALA A 220 27.67 22.80 11.22
CA ALA A 220 27.51 23.10 9.80
C ALA A 220 28.06 22.00 8.86
N ASP A 221 29.18 21.35 9.23
CA ASP A 221 29.71 20.20 8.47
C ASP A 221 28.91 18.92 8.72
N SER A 222 28.36 18.74 9.93
CA SER A 222 27.42 17.65 10.22
C SER A 222 26.08 17.79 9.48
N ARG A 223 25.65 19.04 9.19
CA ARG A 223 24.43 19.35 8.42
C ARG A 223 24.53 18.86 6.98
N LYS A 224 25.66 19.11 6.30
CA LYS A 224 25.89 18.60 4.93
C LYS A 224 25.96 17.06 4.88
N GLY A 225 26.52 16.42 5.91
CA GLY A 225 26.52 14.96 6.04
C GLY A 225 25.12 14.38 6.22
N LYS A 226 24.35 14.90 7.19
CA LYS A 226 22.97 14.44 7.47
C LYS A 226 21.99 14.71 6.34
N GLU A 227 22.14 15.83 5.63
CA GLU A 227 21.30 16.17 4.48
C GLU A 227 21.58 15.26 3.27
N LYS A 228 22.86 14.92 3.05
CA LYS A 228 23.27 13.92 2.06
C LYS A 228 22.72 12.52 2.39
N ASP A 229 22.75 12.12 3.67
CA ASP A 229 22.19 10.85 4.13
C ASP A 229 20.66 10.83 4.00
N LYS A 230 19.98 11.93 4.35
CA LYS A 230 18.52 12.09 4.17
C LYS A 230 18.12 12.00 2.70
N TRP A 231 18.88 12.63 1.80
CA TRP A 231 18.68 12.53 0.35
C TRP A 231 18.93 11.12 -0.17
N ALA A 232 19.99 10.44 0.28
CA ALA A 232 20.28 9.07 -0.12
C ALA A 232 19.18 8.10 0.32
N ILE A 233 18.67 8.26 1.55
CA ILE A 233 17.54 7.49 2.07
C ILE A 233 16.28 7.78 1.26
N ALA A 234 15.96 9.06 0.99
CA ALA A 234 14.81 9.44 0.18
C ALA A 234 14.88 8.84 -1.24
N LYS A 235 16.06 8.87 -1.87
CA LYS A 235 16.29 8.26 -3.18
C LYS A 235 16.10 6.74 -3.15
N ALA A 236 16.65 6.06 -2.14
CA ALA A 236 16.45 4.62 -1.97
C ALA A 236 14.97 4.26 -1.76
N TRP A 237 14.23 5.10 -1.02
CA TRP A 237 12.78 4.95 -0.88
C TRP A 237 12.05 5.13 -2.20
N ASP A 238 12.38 6.14 -2.99
CA ASP A 238 11.77 6.35 -4.30
C ASP A 238 12.03 5.20 -5.26
N GLU A 239 13.23 4.61 -5.23
CA GLU A 239 13.57 3.40 -5.99
C GLU A 239 12.68 2.22 -5.60
N VAL A 240 12.46 1.98 -4.29
CA VAL A 240 11.55 0.93 -3.81
C VAL A 240 10.13 1.17 -4.30
N ILE A 241 9.61 2.40 -4.24
CA ILE A 241 8.26 2.71 -4.71
C ILE A 241 8.17 2.53 -6.24
N ASN A 242 9.19 2.95 -6.98
CA ASN A 242 9.25 2.78 -8.43
C ASN A 242 9.21 1.30 -8.81
N LEU A 243 9.89 0.42 -8.08
CA LEU A 243 9.82 -1.02 -8.36
C LEU A 243 8.40 -1.61 -8.21
N ILE A 244 7.53 -0.99 -7.41
CA ILE A 244 6.16 -1.44 -7.17
C ILE A 244 5.21 -0.90 -8.25
N ILE A 245 5.19 0.42 -8.46
CA ILE A 245 4.18 1.08 -9.32
C ILE A 245 4.71 1.54 -10.68
N ARG A 246 6.02 1.48 -10.90
CA ARG A 246 6.68 1.85 -12.16
C ARG A 246 7.79 0.84 -12.50
N PRO A 247 7.47 -0.47 -12.52
CA PRO A 247 8.47 -1.47 -12.85
C PRO A 247 9.00 -1.22 -14.26
N LYS A 248 10.19 -1.75 -14.55
CA LYS A 248 10.75 -1.68 -15.89
C LYS A 248 9.79 -2.37 -16.86
N ARG A 249 9.29 -1.62 -17.84
CA ARG A 249 8.39 -2.17 -18.86
C ARG A 249 9.11 -3.21 -19.72
N HIS A 250 8.40 -4.26 -20.09
CA HIS A 250 8.86 -5.13 -21.16
C HIS A 250 8.97 -4.35 -22.46
N GLN A 251 10.17 -4.30 -23.02
CA GLN A 251 10.44 -3.69 -24.32
C GLN A 251 10.38 -4.80 -25.37
N TYR A 252 9.48 -4.64 -26.33
CA TYR A 252 9.30 -5.57 -27.43
C TYR A 252 8.78 -4.81 -28.66
N SER A 253 8.85 -5.45 -29.79
CA SER A 253 8.39 -4.98 -31.10
C SER A 253 7.22 -5.82 -31.60
N LEU A 254 6.46 -5.31 -32.56
CA LEU A 254 5.34 -6.05 -33.12
C LEU A 254 5.74 -7.35 -33.85
N THR A 255 7.03 -7.55 -34.16
CA THR A 255 7.53 -8.82 -34.69
C THR A 255 7.67 -9.89 -33.62
N ASP A 256 7.89 -9.50 -32.35
CA ASP A 256 8.05 -10.43 -31.22
C ASP A 256 6.70 -11.09 -30.84
N ILE A 257 5.58 -10.44 -31.16
CA ILE A 257 4.23 -11.00 -31.02
C ILE A 257 3.72 -11.65 -32.32
N GLY A 258 4.65 -12.01 -33.23
CA GLY A 258 4.38 -12.77 -34.44
C GLY A 258 4.05 -11.96 -35.69
N PRO A 259 3.74 -12.61 -36.81
CA PRO A 259 3.32 -11.97 -38.05
C PRO A 259 1.81 -11.64 -38.05
N THR A 260 1.38 -10.76 -38.95
CA THR A 260 -0.05 -10.41 -39.14
C THR A 260 -0.87 -11.51 -39.79
N LYS A 261 -0.23 -12.48 -40.45
CA LYS A 261 -0.86 -13.67 -41.05
C LYS A 261 0.09 -14.85 -40.96
N PHE A 262 -0.40 -16.00 -40.50
CA PHE A 262 0.42 -17.20 -40.29
C PHE A 262 -0.40 -18.49 -40.42
N THR A 263 0.32 -19.61 -40.45
CA THR A 263 -0.28 -20.95 -40.44
C THR A 263 0.08 -21.66 -39.14
N LEU A 264 -0.92 -22.28 -38.50
CA LEU A 264 -0.75 -23.11 -37.30
C LEU A 264 -1.62 -24.37 -37.45
N HIS A 265 -1.03 -25.56 -37.28
CA HIS A 265 -1.71 -26.86 -37.51
C HIS A 265 -2.51 -26.93 -38.83
N GLY A 266 -1.95 -26.38 -39.92
CA GLY A 266 -2.60 -26.39 -41.24
C GLY A 266 -3.81 -25.48 -41.41
N LYS A 267 -4.13 -24.63 -40.44
CA LYS A 267 -5.14 -23.55 -40.53
C LYS A 267 -4.46 -22.18 -40.65
N VAL A 268 -5.09 -21.25 -41.35
CA VAL A 268 -4.58 -19.88 -41.55
C VAL A 268 -5.24 -18.91 -40.56
N TYR A 269 -4.41 -18.18 -39.83
CA TYR A 269 -4.81 -17.20 -38.84
C TYR A 269 -4.29 -15.81 -39.18
N ILE A 270 -4.93 -14.80 -38.62
CA ILE A 270 -4.56 -13.39 -38.72
C ILE A 270 -4.40 -12.79 -37.33
N ARG A 271 -3.50 -11.81 -37.22
CA ARG A 271 -3.40 -10.88 -36.09
C ARG A 271 -3.89 -9.52 -36.53
N GLU A 272 -4.92 -9.02 -35.88
CA GLU A 272 -5.45 -7.67 -36.04
C GLU A 272 -4.99 -6.81 -34.85
N ASP A 273 -4.20 -5.77 -35.09
CA ASP A 273 -3.72 -4.87 -34.04
C ASP A 273 -4.78 -3.79 -33.77
N VAL A 274 -5.17 -3.64 -32.50
CA VAL A 274 -6.29 -2.82 -32.05
C VAL A 274 -5.80 -1.77 -31.05
N THR A 275 -6.31 -0.55 -31.14
CA THR A 275 -6.12 0.47 -30.11
C THR A 275 -7.45 0.83 -29.49
N VAL A 276 -7.55 0.76 -28.17
CA VAL A 276 -8.73 1.22 -27.41
C VAL A 276 -8.33 2.35 -26.47
N VAL A 277 -9.26 3.25 -26.17
CA VAL A 277 -9.05 4.31 -25.17
C VAL A 277 -9.84 3.94 -23.93
N ASN A 278 -9.16 3.85 -22.78
CA ASN A 278 -9.82 3.50 -21.52
C ASN A 278 -10.59 4.71 -20.94
N PRO A 279 -11.44 4.50 -19.91
CA PRO A 279 -12.14 5.60 -19.21
C PRO A 279 -11.25 6.68 -18.60
N ARG A 280 -9.93 6.43 -18.48
CA ARG A 280 -8.94 7.39 -17.98
C ARG A 280 -8.26 8.18 -19.11
N GLY A 281 -8.69 8.00 -20.36
CA GLY A 281 -8.16 8.70 -21.53
C GLY A 281 -6.83 8.17 -22.05
N LEU A 282 -6.38 6.98 -21.60
CA LEU A 282 -5.12 6.38 -22.01
C LEU A 282 -5.34 5.38 -23.15
N LYS A 283 -4.42 5.37 -24.12
CA LYS A 283 -4.42 4.37 -25.19
C LYS A 283 -3.86 3.04 -24.69
N VAL A 284 -4.65 2.01 -24.91
CA VAL A 284 -4.34 0.60 -24.64
C VAL A 284 -4.18 -0.12 -25.97
N TYR A 285 -3.01 -0.70 -26.20
CA TYR A 285 -2.69 -1.43 -27.43
C TYR A 285 -2.93 -2.93 -27.25
N GLY A 286 -3.73 -3.49 -28.15
CA GLY A 286 -4.13 -4.88 -28.20
C GLY A 286 -3.81 -5.54 -29.54
N SER A 287 -3.87 -6.87 -29.57
CA SER A 287 -3.75 -7.70 -30.75
C SER A 287 -4.73 -8.86 -30.67
N TRP A 288 -5.55 -9.03 -31.70
CA TRP A 288 -6.55 -10.07 -31.80
C TRP A 288 -6.13 -11.14 -32.80
N PHE A 289 -5.94 -12.35 -32.31
CA PHE A 289 -5.61 -13.52 -33.10
C PHE A 289 -6.87 -14.34 -33.37
N GLN A 290 -7.17 -14.53 -34.65
CA GLN A 290 -8.39 -15.19 -35.11
C GLN A 290 -8.16 -15.92 -36.44
N PRO A 291 -8.92 -16.99 -36.75
CA PRO A 291 -8.87 -17.62 -38.06
C PRO A 291 -9.35 -16.65 -39.13
N ILE A 292 -8.82 -16.78 -40.34
CA ILE A 292 -9.16 -15.87 -41.44
C ILE A 292 -10.64 -15.94 -41.84
N ASN A 293 -11.26 -17.11 -41.67
CA ASN A 293 -12.66 -17.38 -42.00
C ASN A 293 -13.35 -18.11 -40.82
N PRO A 294 -13.78 -17.39 -39.78
CA PRO A 294 -14.32 -17.99 -38.54
C PRO A 294 -15.69 -18.66 -38.70
N GLY A 295 -16.39 -18.49 -39.82
CA GLY A 295 -17.72 -19.08 -40.06
C GLY A 295 -18.87 -18.50 -39.21
N GLY A 296 -18.57 -17.59 -38.28
CA GLY A 296 -19.53 -16.91 -37.41
C GLY A 296 -18.86 -16.29 -36.17
N PRO A 297 -19.64 -15.79 -35.20
CA PRO A 297 -19.10 -15.27 -33.94
C PRO A 297 -18.41 -16.37 -33.12
N MET A 298 -17.17 -16.12 -32.68
CA MET A 298 -16.35 -17.13 -31.99
C MET A 298 -16.19 -16.88 -30.49
N ALA A 299 -15.82 -17.93 -29.76
CA ALA A 299 -15.33 -17.76 -28.40
C ALA A 299 -13.99 -16.97 -28.41
N CYS A 300 -13.76 -16.18 -27.37
CA CYS A 300 -12.52 -15.41 -27.21
C CYS A 300 -11.93 -15.58 -25.82
N VAL A 301 -10.62 -15.77 -25.72
CA VAL A 301 -9.89 -15.64 -24.45
C VAL A 301 -9.14 -14.32 -24.45
N VAL A 302 -9.42 -13.50 -23.45
CA VAL A 302 -8.72 -12.23 -23.23
C VAL A 302 -7.64 -12.43 -22.19
N THR A 303 -6.38 -12.20 -22.58
CA THR A 303 -5.21 -12.49 -21.77
C THR A 303 -4.78 -11.25 -20.98
N CYS A 304 -4.61 -11.40 -19.68
CA CYS A 304 -4.21 -10.37 -18.74
C CYS A 304 -2.81 -10.71 -18.19
N HIS A 305 -1.78 -10.00 -18.64
CA HIS A 305 -0.41 -10.28 -18.25
C HIS A 305 -0.10 -9.88 -16.79
N GLY A 306 1.00 -10.39 -16.24
CA GLY A 306 1.47 -10.05 -14.89
C GLY A 306 2.14 -8.68 -14.78
N ASN A 307 2.69 -8.38 -13.61
CA ASN A 307 3.42 -7.13 -13.39
C ASN A 307 4.60 -7.02 -14.37
N ALA A 308 4.81 -5.85 -14.98
CA ALA A 308 5.82 -5.61 -16.01
C ALA A 308 5.72 -6.46 -17.29
N GLY A 309 4.62 -7.19 -17.47
CA GLY A 309 4.38 -8.03 -18.65
C GLY A 309 3.97 -7.25 -19.90
N SER A 310 3.54 -7.99 -20.92
CA SER A 310 3.07 -7.46 -22.21
C SER A 310 2.19 -8.46 -22.95
N ARG A 311 1.75 -8.09 -24.16
CA ARG A 311 1.11 -8.95 -25.16
C ARG A 311 1.85 -10.26 -25.46
N CYS A 312 3.17 -10.32 -25.26
CA CYS A 312 3.95 -11.55 -25.45
C CYS A 312 3.51 -12.70 -24.54
N PHE A 313 2.88 -12.40 -23.39
CA PHE A 313 2.32 -13.41 -22.49
C PHE A 313 1.32 -14.34 -23.20
N ALA A 314 0.66 -13.87 -24.26
CA ALA A 314 -0.38 -14.61 -24.95
C ALA A 314 0.12 -15.71 -25.90
N LEU A 315 1.42 -15.74 -26.20
CA LEU A 315 1.94 -16.62 -27.25
C LEU A 315 1.79 -18.11 -26.94
N ASP A 316 1.97 -18.49 -25.68
CA ASP A 316 1.73 -19.88 -25.24
C ASP A 316 0.24 -20.24 -25.39
N MET A 317 -0.66 -19.32 -25.04
CA MET A 317 -2.10 -19.55 -25.21
C MET A 317 -2.51 -19.62 -26.69
N ILE A 318 -1.91 -18.79 -27.56
CA ILE A 318 -2.17 -18.81 -29.01
C ILE A 318 -1.89 -20.19 -29.61
N ARG A 319 -0.79 -20.83 -29.19
CA ARG A 319 -0.39 -22.17 -29.67
C ARG A 319 -1.46 -23.22 -29.41
N HIS A 320 -2.18 -23.11 -28.31
CA HIS A 320 -3.14 -24.11 -27.85
C HIS A 320 -4.60 -23.75 -28.13
N LEU A 321 -4.97 -22.48 -28.05
CA LEU A 321 -6.37 -22.04 -28.14
C LEU A 321 -6.85 -21.86 -29.58
N LEU A 322 -6.01 -21.32 -30.47
CA LEU A 322 -6.40 -21.10 -31.87
C LEU A 322 -6.79 -22.41 -32.59
N PRO A 323 -6.05 -23.53 -32.45
CA PRO A 323 -6.43 -24.80 -33.06
C PRO A 323 -7.78 -25.35 -32.57
N CYS A 324 -8.17 -24.98 -31.35
CA CYS A 324 -9.46 -25.33 -30.73
C CYS A 324 -10.60 -24.37 -31.14
N ASP A 325 -10.40 -23.54 -32.16
CA ASP A 325 -11.37 -22.55 -32.67
C ASP A 325 -11.79 -21.53 -31.59
N ILE A 326 -10.84 -21.18 -30.70
CA ILE A 326 -10.98 -20.12 -29.70
C ILE A 326 -10.03 -18.98 -30.10
N SER A 327 -10.57 -17.80 -30.38
CA SER A 327 -9.76 -16.61 -30.66
C SER A 327 -9.05 -16.11 -29.39
N VAL A 328 -7.92 -15.42 -29.55
CA VAL A 328 -7.15 -14.88 -28.43
C VAL A 328 -6.97 -13.39 -28.61
N PHE A 329 -7.38 -12.60 -27.61
CA PHE A 329 -7.10 -11.18 -27.57
C PHE A 329 -6.09 -10.89 -26.46
N CYS A 330 -4.97 -10.28 -26.82
CA CYS A 330 -3.97 -9.84 -25.85
C CYS A 330 -3.79 -8.34 -25.90
N PHE A 331 -3.41 -7.74 -24.79
CA PHE A 331 -3.17 -6.31 -24.70
C PHE A 331 -2.14 -5.98 -23.64
N ASP A 332 -1.53 -4.80 -23.76
CA ASP A 332 -0.67 -4.24 -22.72
C ASP A 332 -1.54 -3.40 -21.78
N PHE A 333 -1.48 -3.66 -20.48
CA PHE A 333 -2.11 -2.79 -19.49
C PHE A 333 -1.52 -1.37 -19.54
N SER A 334 -2.32 -0.37 -19.19
CA SER A 334 -1.81 0.99 -18.98
C SER A 334 -0.65 0.93 -17.97
N GLY A 335 0.48 1.58 -18.28
CA GLY A 335 1.69 1.47 -17.46
C GLY A 335 2.64 0.34 -17.84
N SER A 336 2.26 -0.56 -18.75
CA SER A 336 3.01 -1.75 -19.18
C SER A 336 3.21 -1.81 -20.70
N GLY A 337 4.18 -2.61 -21.14
CA GLY A 337 4.50 -2.79 -22.55
C GLY A 337 4.58 -1.48 -23.34
N LEU A 338 3.85 -1.44 -24.45
CA LEU A 338 3.73 -0.29 -25.35
C LEU A 338 2.56 0.65 -25.01
N SER A 339 1.64 0.25 -24.12
CA SER A 339 0.47 1.06 -23.72
C SER A 339 0.85 2.33 -22.98
N GLU A 340 -0.01 3.35 -23.08
CA GLU A 340 0.17 4.63 -22.40
C GLU A 340 0.01 4.51 -20.86
N GLY A 341 0.06 5.64 -20.16
CA GLY A 341 0.03 5.71 -18.70
C GLY A 341 1.44 5.68 -18.12
N GLU A 342 1.64 6.24 -16.92
CA GLU A 342 2.97 6.29 -16.29
C GLU A 342 3.20 5.12 -15.32
N TYR A 343 2.14 4.70 -14.64
CA TYR A 343 2.17 3.74 -13.53
C TYR A 343 1.29 2.54 -13.80
N VAL A 344 1.68 1.40 -13.22
CA VAL A 344 0.80 0.26 -12.97
C VAL A 344 0.20 0.37 -11.57
N SER A 345 -1.02 -0.11 -11.42
CA SER A 345 -1.79 -0.11 -10.17
C SER A 345 -2.18 -1.49 -9.71
N LEU A 346 -1.43 -2.51 -10.16
CA LEU A 346 -1.50 -3.88 -9.68
C LEU A 346 -2.90 -4.50 -9.78
N GLY A 347 -3.74 -4.02 -10.70
CA GLY A 347 -5.10 -4.50 -10.94
C GLY A 347 -6.18 -3.44 -10.74
N TYR A 348 -5.87 -2.34 -10.03
CA TYR A 348 -6.88 -1.37 -9.62
C TYR A 348 -7.45 -0.57 -10.78
N TYR A 349 -6.60 0.08 -11.57
CA TYR A 349 -6.99 0.77 -12.80
C TYR A 349 -6.98 -0.14 -14.02
N GLU A 350 -6.19 -1.21 -13.99
CA GLU A 350 -6.11 -2.20 -15.07
C GLU A 350 -7.46 -2.85 -15.37
N LYS A 351 -8.37 -2.90 -14.40
CA LYS A 351 -9.75 -3.36 -14.64
C LYS A 351 -10.50 -2.47 -15.64
N TYR A 352 -10.19 -1.18 -15.71
CA TYR A 352 -10.76 -0.24 -16.68
C TYR A 352 -10.13 -0.39 -18.06
N ASP A 353 -8.87 -0.82 -18.14
CA ASP A 353 -8.25 -1.22 -19.42
C ASP A 353 -8.97 -2.45 -19.96
N LEU A 354 -9.16 -3.46 -19.11
CA LEU A 354 -9.87 -4.68 -19.45
C LEU A 354 -11.33 -4.38 -19.86
N GLU A 355 -12.03 -3.52 -19.12
CA GLU A 355 -13.39 -3.09 -19.47
C GLU A 355 -13.44 -2.43 -20.86
N ALA A 356 -12.49 -1.55 -21.20
CA ALA A 356 -12.42 -0.93 -22.51
C ALA A 356 -12.20 -1.96 -23.63
N VAL A 357 -11.34 -2.95 -23.40
CA VAL A 357 -11.10 -4.07 -24.32
C VAL A 357 -12.37 -4.91 -24.50
N ILE A 358 -13.05 -5.29 -23.41
CA ILE A 358 -14.27 -6.11 -23.49
C ILE A 358 -15.39 -5.34 -24.20
N ASN A 359 -15.57 -4.05 -23.91
CA ASN A 359 -16.56 -3.21 -24.59
C ASN A 359 -16.27 -3.09 -26.09
N HIS A 360 -14.99 -2.98 -26.48
CA HIS A 360 -14.60 -3.02 -27.88
C HIS A 360 -14.97 -4.36 -28.52
N LEU A 361 -14.59 -5.48 -27.91
CA LEU A 361 -14.90 -6.82 -28.42
C LEU A 361 -16.41 -7.07 -28.55
N ASP A 362 -17.22 -6.69 -27.56
CA ASP A 362 -18.68 -6.81 -27.62
C ASP A 362 -19.28 -5.95 -28.75
N SER A 363 -18.73 -4.77 -29.01
CA SER A 363 -19.20 -3.88 -30.08
C SER A 363 -19.02 -4.50 -31.47
N THR A 364 -18.02 -5.37 -31.67
CA THR A 364 -17.75 -5.98 -32.98
C THR A 364 -18.79 -7.02 -33.39
N LYS A 365 -19.54 -7.59 -32.44
CA LYS A 365 -20.47 -8.73 -32.64
C LYS A 365 -19.83 -9.97 -33.27
N LYS A 366 -18.49 -10.03 -33.30
CA LYS A 366 -17.70 -11.18 -33.75
C LYS A 366 -17.35 -12.16 -32.61
N VAL A 367 -17.59 -11.78 -31.35
CA VAL A 367 -17.36 -12.62 -30.16
C VAL A 367 -18.70 -13.15 -29.64
N SER A 368 -18.85 -14.48 -29.54
CA SER A 368 -20.07 -15.11 -28.99
C SER A 368 -20.07 -15.23 -27.47
N ARG A 369 -18.90 -15.48 -26.89
CA ARG A 369 -18.64 -15.53 -25.44
C ARG A 369 -17.16 -15.31 -25.18
N PHE A 370 -16.79 -14.85 -24.00
CA PHE A 370 -15.38 -14.67 -23.65
C PHE A 370 -15.01 -15.23 -22.28
N GLY A 371 -13.79 -15.72 -22.17
CA GLY A 371 -13.12 -16.06 -20.92
C GLY A 371 -11.94 -15.13 -20.66
N LEU A 372 -11.52 -15.05 -19.40
CA LEU A 372 -10.33 -14.29 -18.99
C LEU A 372 -9.23 -15.26 -18.58
N TRP A 373 -8.01 -15.01 -19.03
CA TRP A 373 -6.83 -15.71 -18.54
C TRP A 373 -5.85 -14.70 -17.97
N GLY A 374 -5.63 -14.72 -16.66
CA GLY A 374 -4.74 -13.78 -15.98
C GLY A 374 -3.60 -14.48 -15.24
N ARG A 375 -2.41 -13.86 -15.23
CA ARG A 375 -1.28 -14.25 -14.36
C ARG A 375 -0.97 -13.16 -13.35
N SER A 376 -0.79 -13.51 -12.08
CA SER A 376 -0.41 -12.59 -11.00
C SER A 376 -1.30 -11.34 -10.95
N MET A 377 -0.76 -10.15 -11.26
CA MET A 377 -1.52 -8.91 -11.41
C MET A 377 -2.70 -9.05 -12.37
N GLY A 378 -2.52 -9.68 -13.53
CA GLY A 378 -3.59 -9.87 -14.49
C GLY A 378 -4.70 -10.79 -13.98
N ALA A 379 -4.36 -11.77 -13.12
CA ALA A 379 -5.35 -12.60 -12.44
C ALA A 379 -6.17 -11.78 -11.43
N ALA A 380 -5.50 -10.90 -10.66
CA ALA A 380 -6.16 -9.95 -9.78
C ALA A 380 -7.12 -9.02 -10.56
N THR A 381 -6.67 -8.47 -11.69
CA THR A 381 -7.49 -7.64 -12.58
C THR A 381 -8.74 -8.38 -13.06
N ALA A 382 -8.59 -9.61 -13.54
CA ALA A 382 -9.70 -10.41 -14.06
C ALA A 382 -10.78 -10.65 -13.00
N ILE A 383 -10.36 -10.99 -11.77
CA ILE A 383 -11.26 -11.16 -10.63
C ILE A 383 -11.96 -9.84 -10.27
N MET A 384 -11.20 -8.74 -10.16
CA MET A 384 -11.75 -7.43 -9.81
C MET A 384 -12.73 -6.91 -10.86
N TYR A 385 -12.45 -7.12 -12.15
CA TYR A 385 -13.36 -6.79 -13.24
C TYR A 385 -14.67 -7.59 -13.12
N ALA A 386 -14.60 -8.91 -12.99
CA ALA A 386 -15.79 -9.75 -12.88
C ALA A 386 -16.65 -9.42 -11.65
N ALA A 387 -16.00 -9.10 -10.53
CA ALA A 387 -16.65 -8.69 -9.30
C ALA A 387 -17.28 -7.29 -9.33
N SER A 388 -16.92 -6.46 -10.32
CA SER A 388 -17.46 -5.10 -10.48
C SER A 388 -18.85 -5.06 -11.13
N ASN A 389 -19.50 -6.22 -11.30
CA ASN A 389 -20.76 -6.39 -12.04
C ASN A 389 -20.71 -5.74 -13.43
N PRO A 390 -19.77 -6.16 -14.29
CA PRO A 390 -19.62 -5.57 -15.60
C PRO A 390 -20.85 -5.86 -16.47
N ARG A 391 -21.12 -4.96 -17.43
CA ARG A 391 -22.20 -5.14 -18.41
C ARG A 391 -22.08 -6.47 -19.16
N VAL A 392 -20.85 -6.88 -19.47
CA VAL A 392 -20.55 -8.15 -20.12
C VAL A 392 -19.69 -9.00 -19.18
N THR A 393 -20.26 -10.09 -18.69
CA THR A 393 -19.65 -10.98 -17.70
C THR A 393 -18.87 -12.10 -18.40
N PRO A 394 -17.64 -12.44 -17.96
CA PRO A 394 -16.89 -13.57 -18.52
C PRO A 394 -17.57 -14.91 -18.22
N CYS A 395 -17.50 -15.86 -19.15
CA CYS A 395 -18.02 -17.22 -18.92
C CYS A 395 -17.08 -18.11 -18.09
N ALA A 396 -15.79 -17.74 -18.01
CA ALA A 396 -14.79 -18.43 -17.23
C ALA A 396 -13.61 -17.50 -16.91
N ILE A 397 -12.92 -17.75 -15.79
CA ILE A 397 -11.69 -17.07 -15.41
C ILE A 397 -10.64 -18.14 -15.08
N CYS A 398 -9.52 -18.13 -15.81
CA CYS A 398 -8.31 -18.83 -15.44
C CYS A 398 -7.40 -17.84 -14.69
N ALA A 399 -7.30 -18.02 -13.37
CA ALA A 399 -6.50 -17.16 -12.50
C ALA A 399 -5.23 -17.90 -12.06
N ASP A 400 -4.12 -17.62 -12.74
CA ASP A 400 -2.79 -18.12 -12.38
C ASP A 400 -2.17 -17.19 -11.32
N SER A 401 -1.83 -17.76 -10.16
CA SER A 401 -1.10 -17.09 -9.07
C SER A 401 -1.64 -15.71 -8.64
N PRO A 402 -2.97 -15.51 -8.48
CA PRO A 402 -3.49 -14.24 -7.97
C PRO A 402 -3.01 -14.02 -6.52
N PHE A 403 -2.55 -12.82 -6.21
CA PHE A 403 -2.26 -12.47 -4.82
C PHE A 403 -3.55 -12.10 -4.09
N ALA A 404 -3.70 -12.50 -2.82
CA ALA A 404 -4.90 -12.20 -2.01
C ALA A 404 -5.03 -10.69 -1.68
N SER A 405 -3.90 -10.06 -1.34
CA SER A 405 -3.78 -8.61 -1.21
C SER A 405 -2.31 -8.21 -1.33
N LEU A 406 -2.04 -7.01 -1.83
CA LEU A 406 -0.66 -6.52 -1.92
C LEU A 406 0.00 -6.44 -0.54
N TYR A 407 -0.78 -6.09 0.49
CA TYR A 407 -0.32 -6.08 1.88
C TYR A 407 0.26 -7.43 2.31
N LYS A 408 -0.46 -8.53 2.06
CA LYS A 408 0.00 -9.88 2.42
C LYS A 408 1.28 -10.26 1.70
N VAL A 409 1.36 -9.98 0.39
CA VAL A 409 2.57 -10.21 -0.42
C VAL A 409 3.78 -9.49 0.18
N MET A 410 3.61 -8.22 0.57
CA MET A 410 4.69 -7.45 1.18
C MET A 410 5.13 -8.02 2.52
N VAL A 411 4.20 -8.45 3.37
CA VAL A 411 4.52 -9.09 4.66
C VAL A 411 5.23 -10.43 4.46
N GLU A 412 4.75 -11.27 3.54
CA GLU A 412 5.33 -12.58 3.21
C GLU A 412 6.76 -12.44 2.65
N LEU A 413 6.98 -11.46 1.76
CA LEU A 413 8.31 -11.14 1.21
C LEU A 413 9.32 -10.70 2.27
N VAL A 414 8.86 -10.01 3.32
CA VAL A 414 9.75 -9.62 4.41
C VAL A 414 10.07 -10.82 5.30
N LYS A 415 9.06 -11.65 5.61
CA LYS A 415 9.23 -12.88 6.40
C LYS A 415 10.13 -13.92 5.73
N SER A 416 10.15 -13.97 4.39
CA SER A 416 10.98 -14.91 3.64
C SER A 416 12.47 -14.53 3.59
N ARG A 417 12.85 -13.32 4.04
CA ARG A 417 14.27 -12.92 4.09
C ARG A 417 14.97 -13.54 5.30
N LYS A 418 16.22 -13.99 5.10
CA LYS A 418 17.08 -14.58 6.15
C LYS A 418 17.40 -13.65 7.33
N LYS A 419 17.15 -12.35 7.22
CA LYS A 419 17.38 -11.37 8.29
C LYS A 419 16.08 -11.12 9.03
N TRP A 420 16.10 -11.30 10.35
CA TRP A 420 14.97 -11.00 11.21
C TRP A 420 14.68 -9.49 11.20
N ILE A 421 13.45 -9.12 10.85
CA ILE A 421 12.96 -7.73 10.85
C ILE A 421 11.74 -7.69 11.79
N PRO A 422 11.70 -6.79 12.78
CA PRO A 422 10.56 -6.65 13.69
C PRO A 422 9.26 -6.36 12.94
N GLU A 423 8.16 -7.03 13.31
CA GLU A 423 6.88 -6.88 12.62
C GLU A 423 6.37 -5.43 12.61
N ALA A 424 6.62 -4.67 13.69
CA ALA A 424 6.29 -3.25 13.77
C ALA A 424 7.00 -2.41 12.69
N ALA A 425 8.28 -2.69 12.41
CA ALA A 425 9.04 -2.00 11.36
C ALA A 425 8.50 -2.33 9.97
N VAL A 426 8.04 -3.56 9.74
CA VAL A 426 7.39 -3.97 8.49
C VAL A 426 6.08 -3.21 8.28
N LYS A 427 5.24 -3.14 9.30
CA LYS A 427 3.97 -2.40 9.27
C LYS A 427 4.22 -0.92 8.97
N LEU A 428 5.22 -0.30 9.60
CA LEU A 428 5.61 1.08 9.34
C LEU A 428 6.08 1.28 7.89
N ALA A 429 6.92 0.40 7.37
CA ALA A 429 7.40 0.48 5.99
C ALA A 429 6.24 0.34 4.97
N ILE A 430 5.35 -0.64 5.16
CA ILE A 430 4.17 -0.83 4.29
C ILE A 430 3.27 0.41 4.32
N ARG A 431 3.12 1.02 5.49
CA ARG A 431 2.33 2.24 5.68
C ARG A 431 2.90 3.42 4.88
N GLN A 432 4.21 3.64 4.94
CA GLN A 432 4.88 4.66 4.12
C GLN A 432 4.75 4.37 2.63
N ILE A 433 4.87 3.10 2.23
CA ILE A 433 4.68 2.67 0.84
C ILE A 433 3.27 2.98 0.35
N ARG A 434 2.24 2.64 1.13
CA ARG A 434 0.83 2.97 0.84
C ARG A 434 0.64 4.47 0.64
N LYS A 435 1.16 5.30 1.55
CA LYS A 435 1.02 6.77 1.47
C LYS A 435 1.70 7.33 0.22
N SER A 436 2.90 6.83 -0.10
CA SER A 436 3.62 7.23 -1.30
C SER A 436 2.89 6.82 -2.58
N ILE A 437 2.40 5.57 -2.67
CA ILE A 437 1.63 5.08 -3.81
C ILE A 437 0.33 5.86 -3.99
N LYS A 438 -0.42 6.11 -2.91
CA LYS A 438 -1.67 6.88 -2.96
C LYS A 438 -1.43 8.30 -3.49
N ARG A 439 -0.35 8.95 -3.07
CA ARG A 439 0.04 10.29 -3.54
C ARG A 439 0.50 10.29 -5.00
N ARG A 440 1.27 9.28 -5.43
CA ARG A 440 1.92 9.25 -6.75
C ARG A 440 1.05 8.67 -7.86
N ALA A 441 0.31 7.60 -7.56
CA ALA A 441 -0.51 6.87 -8.53
C ALA A 441 -2.02 7.02 -8.28
N GLY A 442 -2.44 7.66 -7.19
CA GLY A 442 -3.86 8.01 -6.96
C GLY A 442 -4.76 6.85 -6.53
N PHE A 443 -4.22 5.68 -6.19
CA PHE A 443 -5.01 4.54 -5.71
C PHE A 443 -4.53 4.05 -4.34
N ASP A 444 -5.42 3.41 -3.60
CA ASP A 444 -5.11 2.84 -2.28
C ASP A 444 -4.85 1.35 -2.40
N ILE A 445 -3.64 0.90 -2.03
CA ILE A 445 -3.25 -0.51 -2.09
C ILE A 445 -4.14 -1.43 -1.24
N LYS A 446 -4.83 -0.91 -0.22
CA LYS A 446 -5.78 -1.70 0.58
C LYS A 446 -7.04 -2.08 -0.22
N GLN A 447 -7.35 -1.34 -1.30
CA GLN A 447 -8.47 -1.66 -2.19
C GLN A 447 -8.13 -2.79 -3.17
N LEU A 448 -6.87 -3.24 -3.23
CA LEU A 448 -6.43 -4.43 -3.96
C LEU A 448 -6.62 -5.69 -3.09
N ASN A 449 -7.87 -6.04 -2.79
CA ASN A 449 -8.23 -7.22 -2.01
C ASN A 449 -8.98 -8.25 -2.87
N THR A 450 -8.24 -8.99 -3.69
CA THR A 450 -8.81 -9.95 -4.66
C THR A 450 -9.65 -11.02 -3.97
N PHE A 451 -9.33 -11.39 -2.73
CA PHE A 451 -10.09 -12.35 -1.94
C PHE A 451 -11.50 -11.87 -1.62
N GLU A 452 -11.67 -10.56 -1.35
CA GLU A 452 -12.99 -9.98 -1.14
C GLU A 452 -13.78 -9.87 -2.44
N TYR A 453 -13.11 -9.49 -3.53
CA TYR A 453 -13.74 -9.42 -4.85
C TYR A 453 -14.17 -10.80 -5.37
N SER A 454 -13.38 -11.85 -5.16
CA SER A 454 -13.72 -13.19 -5.66
C SER A 454 -15.02 -13.73 -5.08
N ARG A 455 -15.39 -13.35 -3.85
CA ARG A 455 -16.69 -13.69 -3.23
C ARG A 455 -17.89 -13.03 -3.91
N ARG A 456 -17.67 -11.98 -4.71
CA ARG A 456 -18.69 -11.25 -5.45
C ARG A 456 -18.81 -11.71 -6.90
N CYS A 457 -17.86 -12.50 -7.40
CA CYS A 457 -17.94 -13.09 -8.73
C CYS A 457 -19.13 -14.05 -8.77
N LYS A 458 -19.91 -13.97 -9.86
CA LYS A 458 -21.08 -14.82 -10.10
C LYS A 458 -20.72 -16.10 -10.84
#